data_AF-A0A925RJG0-F1
#
_entry.id   AF-A0A925RJG0-F1
#
_cell.length_a   1.000
_cell.length_b   1.000
_cell.length_c   1.000
_cell.angle_alpha   90.00
_cell.angle_beta   90.00
_cell.angle_gamma   90.00
#
_symmetry.space_group_name_H-M   'P 1'
#
loop_
_entity.id
_entity.type
_entity.pdbx_description
1 polymer ?
#
loop_
_entity_poly.entity_id
_entity_poly.type
_entity_poly.pdbx_seq_one_letter_code
_entity_poly.pdbx_strand_id
1 'polypeptide(L)'
;MKLVILWAVVALLSAAAIGSCSINHRSTDFLCERTSQCSTDRVCSDGFCVLRRPVDAGVEIDAPLPPPPPRDAAVVCPEQCTSCDTDAMSCTVDCARGGDVCDRPIVCPEGWTCDIKCTTRGSCNSGIDCTDAKSCSIGCVGPNTCNTIACDTSNCSIDCIGENSCTNVDCGSGKCDLLCTGGQACEKVDCSRACACDVDCGLNDCLGVTCPSEDCTEFFGGCTSRPQGCNLCQ
;
A
#
# COMPACT_ATOMS: atom_id res chain seq x y z
N MET A 1 -24.71 -54.66 9.01
CA MET A 1 -25.90 -53.78 8.96
C MET A 1 -25.56 -52.29 9.03
N LYS A 2 -24.63 -51.82 9.89
CA LYS A 2 -24.25 -50.40 9.97
C LYS A 2 -23.63 -49.79 8.69
N LEU A 3 -22.92 -50.57 7.86
CA LEU A 3 -22.31 -50.05 6.62
C LEU A 3 -23.30 -49.75 5.49
N VAL A 4 -24.43 -50.46 5.41
CA VAL A 4 -25.45 -50.25 4.36
C VAL A 4 -26.22 -48.95 4.58
N ILE A 5 -26.40 -48.58 5.85
CA ILE A 5 -27.10 -47.35 6.25
C ILE A 5 -26.27 -46.11 5.86
N LEU A 6 -24.93 -46.20 5.92
CA LEU A 6 -24.05 -45.08 5.59
C LEU A 6 -24.08 -44.73 4.08
N TRP A 7 -24.16 -45.74 3.20
CA TRP A 7 -24.26 -45.53 1.76
C TRP A 7 -25.64 -45.03 1.32
N ALA A 8 -26.71 -45.44 2.01
CA ALA A 8 -28.06 -44.96 1.74
C ALA A 8 -28.23 -43.46 2.07
N VAL A 9 -27.58 -42.96 3.13
CA VAL A 9 -27.64 -41.54 3.52
C VAL A 9 -26.86 -40.66 2.54
N VAL A 10 -25.72 -41.13 2.02
CA VAL A 10 -24.94 -40.38 1.01
C VAL A 10 -25.68 -40.30 -0.32
N ALA A 11 -26.38 -41.35 -0.74
CA ALA A 11 -27.19 -41.32 -1.96
C ALA A 11 -28.40 -40.38 -1.86
N LEU A 12 -29.01 -40.26 -0.66
CA LEU A 12 -30.16 -39.39 -0.42
C LEU A 12 -29.80 -37.89 -0.38
N LEU A 13 -28.58 -37.54 0.03
CA LEU A 13 -28.10 -36.15 0.03
C LEU A 13 -27.73 -35.64 -1.38
N SER A 14 -27.37 -36.51 -2.30
CA SER A 14 -27.02 -36.14 -3.69
C SER A 14 -28.24 -35.81 -4.58
N ALA A 15 -29.43 -36.25 -4.20
CA ALA A 15 -30.65 -36.06 -5.00
C ALA A 15 -31.35 -34.71 -4.74
N ALA A 16 -30.96 -33.97 -3.70
CA ALA A 16 -31.62 -32.72 -3.31
C ALA A 16 -31.14 -31.45 -4.05
N ALA A 17 -30.15 -31.57 -4.95
CA ALA A 17 -29.53 -30.42 -5.63
C ALA A 17 -29.99 -30.18 -7.08
N ILE A 18 -31.00 -30.89 -7.58
CA ILE A 18 -31.45 -30.79 -9.00
C ILE A 18 -32.84 -30.13 -9.13
N GLY A 19 -33.40 -29.63 -8.03
CA GLY A 19 -34.75 -29.06 -7.96
C GLY A 19 -34.83 -27.54 -7.84
N SER A 20 -33.75 -26.79 -8.07
CA SER A 20 -33.80 -25.32 -8.08
C SER A 20 -34.60 -24.87 -9.30
N CYS A 21 -35.84 -24.46 -9.03
CA CYS A 21 -36.84 -24.00 -9.96
C CYS A 21 -36.28 -23.06 -11.04
N SER A 22 -36.27 -23.51 -12.29
CA SER A 22 -36.26 -22.64 -13.46
C SER A 22 -37.58 -21.88 -13.50
N ILE A 23 -37.68 -20.77 -12.77
CA ILE A 23 -38.76 -19.79 -12.95
C ILE A 23 -38.37 -18.97 -14.18
N ASN A 24 -38.52 -19.56 -15.37
CA ASN A 24 -38.49 -18.80 -16.61
C ASN A 24 -39.90 -18.32 -16.93
N HIS A 25 -40.42 -17.38 -16.14
CA HIS A 25 -41.70 -16.75 -16.41
C HIS A 25 -41.50 -15.61 -17.42
N ARG A 26 -41.02 -15.92 -18.63
CA ARG A 26 -41.13 -14.98 -19.75
C ARG A 26 -42.60 -14.95 -20.16
N SER A 27 -43.32 -13.94 -19.71
CA SER A 27 -44.67 -13.66 -20.21
C SER A 27 -44.58 -13.48 -21.72
N THR A 28 -45.22 -14.39 -22.45
CA THR A 28 -45.33 -14.35 -23.92
C THR A 28 -46.32 -13.27 -24.38
N ASP A 29 -47.01 -12.62 -23.44
CA ASP A 29 -48.09 -11.66 -23.70
C ASP A 29 -47.60 -10.37 -24.38
N PHE A 30 -46.28 -10.16 -24.42
CA PHE A 30 -45.67 -9.04 -25.11
C PHE A 30 -44.85 -9.44 -26.33
N LEU A 31 -44.84 -10.71 -26.75
CA LEU A 31 -44.12 -11.13 -27.95
C LEU A 31 -44.81 -10.61 -29.22
N CYS A 32 -44.03 -10.16 -30.18
CA CYS A 32 -44.51 -9.72 -31.48
C CYS A 32 -43.48 -10.02 -32.57
N GLU A 33 -43.94 -10.31 -33.77
CA GLU A 33 -43.13 -10.30 -35.00
C GLU A 33 -43.33 -8.99 -35.76
N ARG A 34 -44.48 -8.34 -35.58
CA ARG A 34 -44.85 -7.08 -36.26
C ARG A 34 -45.64 -6.17 -35.33
N THR A 35 -45.48 -4.85 -35.50
CA THR A 35 -46.12 -3.81 -34.68
C THR A 35 -47.64 -3.87 -34.62
N SER A 36 -48.30 -4.42 -35.64
CA SER A 36 -49.76 -4.61 -35.64
C SER A 36 -50.25 -5.63 -34.60
N GLN A 37 -49.37 -6.45 -34.04
CA GLN A 37 -49.69 -7.40 -32.97
C GLN A 37 -49.66 -6.74 -31.57
N CYS A 38 -49.20 -5.49 -31.49
CA CYS A 38 -49.13 -4.74 -30.24
C CYS A 38 -50.39 -3.90 -30.00
N SER A 39 -50.79 -3.73 -28.74
CA SER A 39 -51.86 -2.80 -28.35
C SER A 39 -51.56 -1.36 -28.80
N THR A 40 -52.60 -0.54 -28.96
CA THR A 40 -52.63 0.75 -29.68
C THR A 40 -51.49 1.75 -29.39
N ASP A 41 -50.83 1.66 -28.23
CA ASP A 41 -49.75 2.59 -27.81
C ASP A 41 -48.35 1.93 -27.74
N ARG A 42 -48.17 0.78 -28.40
CA ARG A 42 -46.91 0.02 -28.38
C ARG A 42 -46.39 -0.24 -29.79
N VAL A 43 -45.07 -0.35 -29.90
CA VAL A 43 -44.33 -0.72 -31.12
C VAL A 43 -43.61 -2.03 -30.91
N CYS A 44 -43.52 -2.86 -31.95
CA CYS A 44 -42.75 -4.09 -31.88
C CYS A 44 -41.26 -3.77 -32.05
N SER A 45 -40.48 -4.02 -31.00
CA SER A 45 -39.02 -3.87 -31.00
C SER A 45 -38.39 -5.15 -30.46
N ASP A 46 -37.46 -5.73 -31.23
CA ASP A 46 -36.70 -6.93 -30.84
C ASP A 46 -37.55 -8.11 -30.37
N GLY A 47 -38.70 -8.28 -31.02
CA GLY A 47 -39.64 -9.35 -30.70
C GLY A 47 -40.61 -9.02 -29.57
N PHE A 48 -40.60 -7.79 -29.03
CA PHE A 48 -41.46 -7.38 -27.90
C PHE A 48 -42.21 -6.06 -28.10
N CYS A 49 -43.44 -5.99 -27.61
CA CYS A 49 -44.29 -4.79 -27.66
C CYS A 49 -43.92 -3.77 -26.56
N VAL A 50 -43.14 -2.77 -26.91
CA VAL A 50 -42.70 -1.68 -26.01
C VAL A 50 -43.53 -0.42 -26.20
N LEU A 51 -43.73 0.39 -25.15
CA LEU A 51 -44.47 1.65 -25.25
C LEU A 51 -43.80 2.60 -26.25
N ARG A 52 -44.59 3.19 -27.16
CA ARG A 52 -44.13 4.33 -27.96
C ARG A 52 -43.92 5.49 -26.99
N ARG A 53 -42.67 5.72 -26.55
CA ARG A 53 -42.37 6.94 -25.79
C ARG A 53 -42.73 8.13 -26.67
N PRO A 54 -43.59 9.07 -26.22
CA PRO A 54 -43.76 10.32 -26.93
C PRO A 54 -42.39 11.01 -26.99
N VAL A 55 -42.01 11.42 -28.20
CA VAL A 55 -40.72 12.03 -28.55
C VAL A 55 -40.71 13.49 -28.07
N ASP A 56 -41.02 13.72 -26.80
CA ASP A 56 -41.13 15.06 -26.19
C ASP A 56 -40.22 15.19 -24.95
N ALA A 57 -39.03 14.62 -25.03
CA ALA A 57 -37.87 15.12 -24.32
C ALA A 57 -36.69 15.00 -25.29
N GLY A 58 -36.20 16.14 -25.77
CA GLY A 58 -35.07 16.24 -26.69
C GLY A 58 -33.80 15.65 -26.08
N VAL A 59 -33.65 14.35 -26.20
CA VAL A 59 -32.39 13.64 -26.02
C VAL A 59 -32.04 13.08 -27.39
N GLU A 60 -30.99 13.61 -27.99
CA GLU A 60 -30.34 13.06 -29.17
C GLU A 60 -29.87 11.63 -28.87
N ILE A 61 -30.73 10.64 -29.14
CA ILE A 61 -30.44 9.20 -29.06
C ILE A 61 -29.72 8.74 -30.34
N ASP A 62 -28.65 9.44 -30.68
CA ASP A 62 -27.59 8.99 -31.60
C ASP A 62 -26.19 9.47 -31.14
N ALA A 63 -26.07 9.93 -29.89
CA ALA A 63 -24.76 9.95 -29.24
C ALA A 63 -24.43 8.51 -28.80
N PRO A 64 -23.32 7.90 -29.27
CA PRO A 64 -22.77 6.72 -28.63
C PRO A 64 -22.74 6.96 -27.12
N LEU A 65 -23.19 5.98 -26.32
CA LEU A 65 -22.96 6.03 -24.88
C LEU A 65 -21.51 6.47 -24.67
N PRO A 66 -21.25 7.50 -23.84
CA PRO A 66 -19.88 7.86 -23.54
C PRO A 66 -19.16 6.58 -23.13
N PRO A 67 -17.94 6.32 -23.65
CA PRO A 67 -17.19 5.14 -23.26
C PRO A 67 -17.19 5.07 -21.73
N PRO A 68 -17.24 3.86 -21.12
CA PRO A 68 -17.04 3.76 -19.69
C PRO A 68 -15.83 4.62 -19.32
N PRO A 69 -15.86 5.36 -18.19
CA PRO A 69 -14.73 6.18 -17.81
C PRO A 69 -13.47 5.33 -17.97
N PRO A 70 -12.39 5.85 -18.57
CA PRO A 70 -11.15 5.09 -18.69
C PRO A 70 -10.89 4.47 -17.34
N ARG A 71 -10.57 3.17 -17.28
CA ARG A 71 -10.09 2.54 -16.03
C ARG A 71 -8.80 3.19 -15.52
N ASP A 72 -8.29 4.16 -16.27
CA ASP A 72 -7.10 4.94 -16.06
C ASP A 72 -7.50 6.42 -15.90
N ALA A 73 -8.23 6.77 -14.83
CA ALA A 73 -7.84 8.03 -14.19
C ALA A 73 -6.41 7.77 -13.74
N ALA A 74 -5.43 8.29 -14.51
CA ALA A 74 -4.02 8.02 -14.26
C ALA A 74 -3.77 8.20 -12.76
N VAL A 75 -3.34 7.14 -12.09
CA VAL A 75 -3.01 7.19 -10.67
C VAL A 75 -1.90 8.22 -10.54
N VAL A 76 -2.25 9.42 -10.05
CA VAL A 76 -1.29 10.51 -9.89
C VAL A 76 -0.59 10.25 -8.58
N CYS A 77 0.63 9.72 -8.68
CA CYS A 77 1.47 9.56 -7.52
C CYS A 77 1.91 10.92 -6.98
N PRO A 78 2.11 11.03 -5.66
CA PRO A 78 2.85 12.14 -5.08
C PRO A 78 4.19 12.31 -5.81
N GLU A 79 4.62 13.55 -6.02
CA GLU A 79 5.77 13.89 -6.88
C GLU A 79 7.11 13.31 -6.42
N GLN A 80 7.19 12.86 -5.17
CA GLN A 80 8.39 12.24 -4.59
C GLN A 80 8.43 10.73 -4.79
N CYS A 81 7.32 10.11 -5.20
CA CYS A 81 7.23 8.67 -5.41
C CYS A 81 7.57 8.32 -6.87
N THR A 82 8.49 7.38 -7.08
CA THR A 82 8.73 6.77 -8.39
C THR A 82 7.53 5.92 -8.83
N SER A 83 6.85 5.29 -7.87
CA SER A 83 5.59 4.57 -8.06
C SER A 83 4.77 4.59 -6.77
N CYS A 84 3.46 4.37 -6.87
CA CYS A 84 2.57 4.41 -5.72
C CYS A 84 1.34 3.52 -5.88
N ASP A 85 0.70 3.22 -4.76
CA ASP A 85 -0.66 2.68 -4.68
C ASP A 85 -1.50 3.64 -3.81
N THR A 86 -2.43 4.35 -4.42
CA THR A 86 -3.29 5.34 -3.74
C THR A 86 -4.35 4.71 -2.85
N ASP A 87 -4.76 3.47 -3.12
CA ASP A 87 -5.74 2.77 -2.31
C ASP A 87 -5.09 2.24 -1.03
N ALA A 88 -3.86 1.72 -1.15
CA ALA A 88 -3.05 1.28 -0.01
C ALA A 88 -2.30 2.42 0.70
N MET A 89 -2.31 3.64 0.15
CA MET A 89 -1.50 4.78 0.59
C MET A 89 0.00 4.41 0.71
N SER A 90 0.55 3.80 -0.34
CA SER A 90 1.96 3.38 -0.38
C SER A 90 2.76 4.15 -1.43
N CYS A 91 3.95 4.60 -1.05
CA CYS A 91 4.87 5.38 -1.87
C CYS A 91 6.18 4.61 -1.99
N THR A 92 6.62 4.31 -3.21
CA THR A 92 7.94 3.72 -3.45
C THR A 92 8.84 4.75 -4.12
N VAL A 93 10.01 4.96 -3.55
CA VAL A 93 11.09 5.76 -4.12
C VAL A 93 12.23 4.80 -4.48
N ASP A 94 12.52 4.63 -5.76
CA ASP A 94 13.59 3.74 -6.23
C ASP A 94 14.64 4.54 -7.00
N CYS A 95 15.77 4.82 -6.35
CA CYS A 95 16.85 5.62 -6.93
C CYS A 95 17.70 4.87 -7.97
N ALA A 96 17.49 3.57 -8.17
CA ALA A 96 18.06 2.87 -9.32
C ALA A 96 17.26 3.14 -10.60
N ARG A 97 15.98 3.51 -10.46
CA ARG A 97 15.04 3.77 -11.57
C ARG A 97 14.72 5.25 -11.74
N GLY A 98 14.81 6.02 -10.67
CA GLY A 98 14.48 7.44 -10.63
C GLY A 98 15.63 8.31 -11.10
N GLY A 99 15.29 9.38 -11.83
CA GLY A 99 16.20 10.50 -12.13
C GLY A 99 16.36 11.41 -10.90
N ASP A 100 16.27 12.72 -11.13
CA ASP A 100 16.56 13.81 -10.18
C ASP A 100 15.76 13.78 -8.85
N VAL A 101 14.79 12.86 -8.69
CA VAL A 101 13.98 12.68 -7.47
C VAL A 101 14.84 12.39 -6.24
N CYS A 102 15.95 11.67 -6.42
CA CYS A 102 16.84 11.31 -5.32
C CYS A 102 17.96 12.34 -5.06
N ASP A 103 18.00 13.42 -5.84
CA ASP A 103 18.93 14.54 -5.67
C ASP A 103 18.31 15.69 -4.86
N ARG A 104 17.01 15.59 -4.54
CA ARG A 104 16.26 16.55 -3.71
C ARG A 104 15.79 15.90 -2.41
N PRO A 105 15.37 16.69 -1.41
CA PRO A 105 14.82 16.15 -0.18
C PRO A 105 13.60 15.28 -0.45
N ILE A 106 13.55 14.08 0.13
CA ILE A 106 12.42 13.16 0.02
C ILE A 106 11.52 13.41 1.22
N VAL A 107 10.30 13.87 0.99
CA VAL A 107 9.29 14.04 2.03
C VAL A 107 8.17 13.03 1.80
N CYS A 108 7.96 12.17 2.79
CA CYS A 108 6.89 11.17 2.75
C CYS A 108 5.52 11.80 2.98
N PRO A 109 4.53 11.52 2.12
CA PRO A 109 3.20 12.11 2.28
C PRO A 109 2.51 11.67 3.59
N GLU A 110 1.66 12.55 4.11
CA GLU A 110 0.98 12.34 5.39
C GLU A 110 0.14 11.05 5.41
N GLY A 111 0.43 10.16 6.36
CA GLY A 111 -0.28 8.89 6.55
C GLY A 111 0.10 7.77 5.56
N TRP A 112 1.12 8.00 4.71
CA TRP A 112 1.56 7.00 3.73
C TRP A 112 2.62 6.06 4.31
N THR A 113 2.68 4.86 3.74
CA THR A 113 3.80 3.94 3.95
C THR A 113 4.84 4.14 2.85
N CYS A 114 6.03 4.57 3.23
CA CYS A 114 7.13 4.81 2.31
C CYS A 114 8.11 3.63 2.26
N ASP A 115 8.51 3.24 1.05
CA ASP A 115 9.62 2.32 0.77
C ASP A 115 10.66 3.05 -0.08
N ILE A 116 11.77 3.46 0.54
CA ILE A 116 12.79 4.32 -0.05
C ILE A 116 14.07 3.51 -0.26
N LYS A 117 14.52 3.41 -1.52
CA LYS A 117 15.66 2.60 -1.93
C LYS A 117 16.77 3.47 -2.52
N CYS A 118 17.71 3.85 -1.67
CA CYS A 118 18.89 4.66 -2.00
C CYS A 118 20.05 3.74 -2.39
N THR A 119 19.97 3.15 -3.59
CA THR A 119 20.91 2.11 -4.06
C THR A 119 22.11 2.65 -4.83
N THR A 120 22.04 3.87 -5.34
CA THR A 120 23.11 4.52 -6.09
C THR A 120 23.97 5.40 -5.18
N ARG A 121 25.25 5.57 -5.52
CA ARG A 121 26.16 6.43 -4.74
C ARG A 121 25.59 7.85 -4.65
N GLY A 122 25.52 8.40 -3.45
CA GLY A 122 25.07 9.78 -3.24
C GLY A 122 23.56 9.97 -3.22
N SER A 123 22.76 8.93 -3.48
CA SER A 123 21.29 9.05 -3.49
C SER A 123 20.73 9.39 -2.11
N CYS A 124 19.63 10.15 -2.11
CA CYS A 124 18.90 10.56 -0.91
C CYS A 124 19.72 11.42 0.06
N ASN A 125 20.83 12.02 -0.39
CA ASN A 125 21.71 12.82 0.45
C ASN A 125 21.15 14.18 0.83
N SER A 126 20.15 14.65 0.09
CA SER A 126 19.41 15.87 0.40
C SER A 126 18.47 15.71 1.59
N GLY A 127 18.37 14.50 2.16
CA GLY A 127 17.59 14.20 3.36
C GLY A 127 16.32 13.41 3.07
N ILE A 128 15.92 12.61 4.05
CA ILE A 128 14.67 11.86 4.07
C ILE A 128 13.86 12.32 5.28
N ASP A 129 12.64 12.77 5.02
CA ASP A 129 11.70 13.23 6.01
C ASP A 129 10.47 12.31 6.03
N CYS A 130 10.29 11.66 7.17
CA CYS A 130 9.23 10.73 7.48
C CYS A 130 8.31 11.23 8.60
N THR A 131 8.39 12.49 9.04
CA THR A 131 7.68 12.94 10.25
C THR A 131 6.17 12.73 10.20
N ASP A 132 5.57 12.93 9.03
CA ASP A 132 4.13 12.84 8.80
C ASP A 132 3.69 11.49 8.23
N ALA A 133 4.64 10.60 7.94
CA ALA A 133 4.34 9.29 7.36
C ALA A 133 3.61 8.38 8.37
N LYS A 134 3.02 7.30 7.89
CA LYS A 134 2.55 6.20 8.76
C LYS A 134 3.70 5.29 9.16
N SER A 135 4.59 5.02 8.22
CA SER A 135 5.80 4.21 8.41
C SER A 135 6.77 4.40 7.26
N CYS A 136 8.06 4.25 7.54
CA CYS A 136 9.13 4.36 6.56
C CYS A 136 10.06 3.15 6.61
N SER A 137 10.23 2.49 5.47
CA SER A 137 11.28 1.51 5.21
C SER A 137 12.33 2.18 4.33
N ILE A 138 13.57 2.28 4.82
CA ILE A 138 14.64 3.03 4.18
C ILE A 138 15.84 2.11 3.98
N GLY A 139 16.17 1.80 2.73
CA GLY A 139 17.36 1.04 2.35
C GLY A 139 18.47 1.93 1.82
N CYS A 140 19.51 2.13 2.62
CA CYS A 140 20.70 2.93 2.30
C CYS A 140 21.85 2.02 1.87
N VAL A 141 21.74 1.52 0.64
CA VAL A 141 22.65 0.49 0.10
C VAL A 141 23.84 1.11 -0.63
N GLY A 142 23.62 2.21 -1.34
CA GLY A 142 24.68 2.92 -2.04
C GLY A 142 25.68 3.55 -1.06
N PRO A 143 26.96 3.72 -1.42
CA PRO A 143 27.91 4.42 -0.57
C PRO A 143 27.60 5.92 -0.50
N ASN A 144 27.81 6.54 0.67
CA ASN A 144 27.48 7.93 0.97
C ASN A 144 26.01 8.22 0.63
N THR A 145 25.07 7.46 1.20
CA THR A 145 23.63 7.62 0.99
C THR A 145 22.92 7.95 2.29
N CYS A 146 21.74 8.55 2.19
CA CYS A 146 20.87 8.84 3.33
C CYS A 146 21.57 9.65 4.44
N ASN A 147 22.24 10.75 4.09
CA ASN A 147 23.00 11.53 5.07
C ASN A 147 22.16 11.98 6.28
N THR A 148 20.89 12.32 6.06
CA THR A 148 19.98 12.75 7.12
C THR A 148 18.63 12.07 7.00
N ILE A 149 18.17 11.48 8.09
CA ILE A 149 16.86 10.82 8.20
C ILE A 149 16.14 11.38 9.43
N ALA A 150 14.89 11.84 9.25
CA ALA A 150 14.02 12.30 10.32
C ALA A 150 12.75 11.43 10.38
N CYS A 151 12.55 10.71 11.48
CA CYS A 151 11.41 9.80 11.67
C CYS A 151 10.26 10.43 12.48
N ASP A 152 10.60 11.27 13.46
CA ASP A 152 9.67 11.86 14.43
C ASP A 152 8.67 10.87 15.04
N THR A 153 7.40 10.86 14.62
CA THR A 153 6.39 9.93 15.15
C THR A 153 6.23 8.64 14.35
N SER A 154 6.83 8.56 13.16
CA SER A 154 6.72 7.39 12.27
C SER A 154 7.44 6.17 12.81
N ASN A 155 6.95 4.99 12.42
CA ASN A 155 7.71 3.75 12.57
C ASN A 155 8.75 3.67 11.46
N CYS A 156 10.03 3.75 11.82
CA CYS A 156 11.16 3.70 10.89
C CYS A 156 11.89 2.36 10.98
N SER A 157 12.16 1.77 9.82
CA SER A 157 13.10 0.66 9.64
C SER A 157 14.17 1.11 8.65
N ILE A 158 15.43 1.13 9.09
CA ILE A 158 16.53 1.75 8.34
C ILE A 158 17.69 0.76 8.20
N ASP A 159 18.01 0.41 6.96
CA ASP A 159 19.13 -0.46 6.63
C ASP A 159 20.32 0.35 6.10
N CYS A 160 21.32 0.56 6.94
CA CYS A 160 22.53 1.32 6.66
C CYS A 160 23.67 0.38 6.25
N ILE A 161 23.57 -0.10 5.01
CA ILE A 161 24.47 -1.13 4.45
C ILE A 161 25.64 -0.48 3.69
N GLY A 162 25.40 0.68 3.06
CA GLY A 162 26.42 1.42 2.32
C GLY A 162 27.49 2.00 3.25
N GLU A 163 28.72 2.11 2.75
CA GLU A 163 29.80 2.84 3.43
C GLU A 163 29.41 4.31 3.62
N ASN A 164 29.67 4.88 4.81
CA ASN A 164 29.28 6.23 5.19
C ASN A 164 27.77 6.51 4.95
N SER A 165 26.91 5.51 5.16
CA SER A 165 25.46 5.69 5.08
C SER A 165 24.88 6.11 6.44
N CYS A 166 23.71 6.76 6.42
CA CYS A 166 22.97 7.12 7.63
C CYS A 166 23.82 7.96 8.62
N THR A 167 24.51 8.99 8.14
CA THR A 167 25.43 9.77 8.97
C THR A 167 24.72 10.48 10.13
N ASN A 168 23.45 10.86 9.96
CA ASN A 168 22.66 11.53 10.98
C ASN A 168 21.22 11.02 10.96
N VAL A 169 20.82 10.27 11.98
CA VAL A 169 19.47 9.74 12.13
C VAL A 169 18.81 10.32 13.38
N ASP A 170 17.67 10.98 13.22
CA ASP A 170 16.78 11.38 14.33
C ASP A 170 15.57 10.43 14.35
N CYS A 171 15.57 9.52 15.32
CA CYS A 171 14.50 8.55 15.49
C CYS A 171 13.21 9.15 16.04
N GLY A 172 13.25 10.37 16.58
CA GLY A 172 12.05 11.01 17.09
C GLY A 172 11.47 10.32 18.32
N SER A 173 10.15 10.37 18.45
CA SER A 173 9.38 9.69 19.51
C SER A 173 8.79 8.34 19.10
N GLY A 174 8.84 7.99 17.81
CA GLY A 174 8.31 6.74 17.27
C GLY A 174 9.18 5.51 17.54
N LYS A 175 8.86 4.41 16.86
CA LYS A 175 9.70 3.21 16.82
C LYS A 175 10.79 3.37 15.77
N CYS A 176 12.00 2.97 16.11
CA CYS A 176 13.15 3.11 15.24
C CYS A 176 14.01 1.84 15.27
N ASP A 177 14.01 1.11 14.16
CA ASP A 177 14.83 -0.08 13.97
C ASP A 177 15.95 0.28 12.98
N LEU A 178 17.21 0.12 13.38
CA LEU A 178 18.38 0.40 12.55
C LEU A 178 19.31 -0.81 12.46
N LEU A 179 19.77 -1.08 11.25
CA LEU A 179 20.85 -2.03 10.97
C LEU A 179 22.05 -1.31 10.36
N CYS A 180 23.13 -1.19 11.13
CA CYS A 180 24.33 -0.43 10.80
C CYS A 180 25.48 -1.37 10.44
N THR A 181 25.48 -1.89 9.21
CA THR A 181 26.48 -2.87 8.74
C THR A 181 27.51 -2.28 7.79
N GLY A 182 27.24 -1.10 7.21
CA GLY A 182 28.20 -0.39 6.38
C GLY A 182 29.41 0.13 7.17
N GLY A 183 30.56 0.22 6.52
CA GLY A 183 31.75 0.83 7.12
C GLY A 183 31.47 2.30 7.45
N GLN A 184 31.69 2.71 8.70
CA GLN A 184 31.39 4.06 9.20
C GLN A 184 29.91 4.48 9.02
N ALA A 185 29.01 3.51 8.91
CA ALA A 185 27.58 3.79 8.94
C ALA A 185 27.14 4.24 10.34
N CYS A 186 26.02 4.96 10.43
CA CYS A 186 25.41 5.35 11.70
C CYS A 186 26.36 6.16 12.60
N GLU A 187 27.08 7.12 12.01
CA GLU A 187 28.01 8.00 12.74
C GLU A 187 27.31 8.72 13.89
N LYS A 188 26.06 9.16 13.68
CA LYS A 188 25.24 9.79 14.70
C LYS A 188 23.80 9.30 14.61
N VAL A 189 23.32 8.68 15.69
CA VAL A 189 21.92 8.23 15.83
C VAL A 189 21.38 8.75 17.15
N ASP A 190 20.29 9.50 17.08
CA ASP A 190 19.58 10.01 18.26
C ASP A 190 18.29 9.22 18.48
N CYS A 191 18.32 8.34 19.49
CA CYS A 191 17.17 7.62 20.02
C CYS A 191 16.71 8.16 21.37
N SER A 192 17.21 9.30 21.84
CA SER A 192 16.94 9.81 23.20
C SER A 192 15.44 10.00 23.50
N ARG A 193 14.65 10.28 22.48
CA ARG A 193 13.19 10.47 22.58
C ARG A 193 12.38 9.26 22.14
N ALA A 194 13.01 8.25 21.53
CA ALA A 194 12.31 7.15 20.88
C ALA A 194 11.57 6.30 21.91
N CYS A 195 10.32 5.96 21.61
CA CYS A 195 9.54 5.10 22.51
C CYS A 195 10.02 3.65 22.49
N ALA A 196 10.61 3.22 21.38
CA ALA A 196 11.37 1.98 21.21
C ALA A 196 12.45 2.22 20.16
N CYS A 197 13.70 1.88 20.48
CA CYS A 197 14.80 1.97 19.53
C CYS A 197 15.69 0.74 19.63
N ASP A 198 15.89 0.08 18.50
CA ASP A 198 16.77 -1.06 18.33
C ASP A 198 17.83 -0.69 17.29
N VAL A 199 19.11 -0.65 17.70
CA VAL A 199 20.24 -0.33 16.82
C VAL A 199 21.22 -1.48 16.85
N ASP A 200 21.31 -2.22 15.74
CA ASP A 200 22.29 -3.28 15.55
C ASP A 200 23.51 -2.75 14.78
N CYS A 201 24.65 -2.68 15.47
CA CYS A 201 25.90 -2.14 14.93
C CYS A 201 26.80 -3.20 14.27
N GLY A 202 26.33 -4.45 14.22
CA GLY A 202 27.10 -5.57 13.69
C GLY A 202 28.43 -5.76 14.43
N LEU A 203 29.54 -5.67 13.69
CA LEU A 203 30.90 -5.79 14.24
C LEU A 203 31.59 -4.45 14.50
N ASN A 204 30.90 -3.33 14.26
CA ASN A 204 31.46 -2.00 14.44
C ASN A 204 30.96 -1.40 15.77
N ASP A 205 31.79 -0.62 16.44
CA ASP A 205 31.35 0.17 17.60
C ASP A 205 30.51 1.36 17.12
N CYS A 206 29.30 1.47 17.63
CA CYS A 206 28.43 2.62 17.44
C CYS A 206 28.77 3.72 18.46
N LEU A 207 29.79 4.53 18.16
CA LEU A 207 30.27 5.53 19.11
C LEU A 207 29.38 6.78 19.21
N GLY A 208 28.51 7.03 18.24
CA GLY A 208 27.63 8.20 18.19
C GLY A 208 26.14 7.88 18.33
N VAL A 209 25.80 6.71 18.87
CA VAL A 209 24.42 6.32 19.17
C VAL A 209 24.05 6.82 20.58
N THR A 210 22.91 7.50 20.68
CA THR A 210 22.34 7.93 21.97
C THR A 210 21.04 7.18 22.22
N CYS A 211 21.00 6.33 23.24
CA CYS A 211 19.81 5.54 23.59
C CYS A 211 18.85 6.30 24.53
N PRO A 212 17.56 5.89 24.64
CA PRO A 212 16.58 6.54 25.51
C PRO A 212 17.00 6.60 26.99
N SER A 213 17.71 5.58 27.46
CA SER A 213 18.32 5.52 28.79
C SER A 213 19.50 4.54 28.79
N GLU A 214 20.32 4.57 29.85
CA GLU A 214 21.44 3.64 30.01
C GLU A 214 20.96 2.18 30.09
N ASP A 215 19.77 1.93 30.62
CA ASP A 215 19.16 0.59 30.72
C ASP A 215 18.78 0.00 29.35
N CYS A 216 18.70 0.85 28.31
CA CYS A 216 18.36 0.48 26.94
C CYS A 216 19.59 0.32 26.03
N THR A 217 20.80 0.34 26.58
CA THR A 217 22.04 0.18 25.83
C THR A 217 22.42 -1.30 25.70
N GLU A 218 22.91 -1.71 24.53
CA GLU A 218 23.50 -3.03 24.29
C GLU A 218 25.03 -2.99 24.26
N PHE A 219 25.65 -4.18 24.23
CA PHE A 219 27.08 -4.32 24.04
C PHE A 219 27.50 -3.73 22.68
N PHE A 220 28.69 -3.12 22.60
CA PHE A 220 29.19 -2.36 21.42
C PHE A 220 28.47 -1.03 21.10
N GLY A 221 27.65 -0.50 22.03
CA GLY A 221 27.10 0.85 21.93
C GLY A 221 25.79 0.97 21.14
N GLY A 222 25.16 -0.16 20.80
CA GLY A 222 23.81 -0.17 20.22
C GLY A 222 22.71 0.13 21.25
N CYS A 223 21.47 0.25 20.78
CA CYS A 223 20.28 0.37 21.61
C CYS A 223 19.38 -0.87 21.47
N THR A 224 18.57 -1.14 22.48
CA THR A 224 17.56 -2.21 22.46
C THR A 224 16.29 -1.81 23.16
N SER A 225 15.16 -2.22 22.58
CA SER A 225 13.84 -2.02 23.14
C SER A 225 13.36 -3.24 23.96
N ARG A 226 14.15 -4.32 24.03
CA ARG A 226 13.78 -5.57 24.71
C ARG A 226 13.55 -5.42 26.23
N PRO A 227 14.37 -4.67 27.00
CA PRO A 227 14.14 -4.51 28.42
C PRO A 227 12.83 -3.78 28.73
N GLN A 228 12.22 -4.11 29.87
CA GLN A 228 11.02 -3.41 30.32
C GLN A 228 11.34 -1.94 30.59
N GLY A 229 10.58 -1.03 29.97
CA GLY A 229 10.83 0.42 30.05
C GLY A 229 11.52 1.00 28.82
N CYS A 230 12.10 0.16 27.96
CA CYS A 230 12.73 0.58 26.69
C CYS A 230 11.80 0.47 25.47
N ASN A 231 10.55 0.07 25.68
CA ASN A 231 9.50 -0.05 24.66
C ASN A 231 8.17 0.47 25.21
N LEU A 232 8.07 1.78 25.39
CA LEU A 232 6.92 2.47 25.99
C LEU A 232 6.16 3.33 24.97
N CYS A 233 5.94 2.79 23.78
CA CYS A 233 5.12 3.44 22.76
C CYS A 233 3.67 3.55 23.27
N GLN A 234 3.17 4.79 23.38
CA GLN A 234 1.81 5.11 23.83
C GLN A 234 0.82 5.17 22.68
#